data_AF-A0A7W8GI40-F1
#
_entry.id   AF-A0A7W8GI40-F1
#
_cell.length_a   1.000
_cell.length_b   1.000
_cell.length_c   1.000
_cell.angle_alpha   90.00
_cell.angle_beta   90.00
_cell.angle_gamma   90.00
#
_symmetry.space_group_name_H-M   'P 1'
#
loop_
_entity.id
_entity.type
_entity.pdbx_description
1 polymer ?
#
loop_
_entity_poly.entity_id
_entity_poly.type
_entity_poly.pdbx_seq_one_letter_code
_entity_poly.pdbx_strand_id
1 'polypeptide(L)'
;MKRLCLCFCIVLTGCADDRVEARWRPPPGVLPGLELVGIDRWGGDGINAGVAEQFLELRCTQHPSWRIRKAYWPGPEWRGTVTWDAEGVTYQPPEDWKVGGKPLAVLSITVADVRWHSSCPSPGKP
;
A
#
# COMPACT_ATOMS: atom_id res chain seq x y z
N MET A 1 11.84 38.40 37.88
CA MET A 1 10.39 38.35 37.62
C MET A 1 10.11 38.66 36.15
N LYS A 2 9.74 37.65 35.33
CA LYS A 2 8.55 37.62 34.47
C LYS A 2 8.62 36.39 33.56
N ARG A 3 7.66 35.50 33.77
CA ARG A 3 7.32 34.37 32.90
C ARG A 3 6.76 34.92 31.60
N LEU A 4 7.08 34.29 30.48
CA LEU A 4 6.17 34.22 29.35
C LEU A 4 6.14 32.77 28.88
N CYS A 5 5.00 32.18 29.19
CA CYS A 5 4.60 30.83 28.86
C CYS A 5 4.18 30.73 27.38
N LEU A 6 4.36 29.52 26.85
CA LEU A 6 3.41 28.83 25.96
C LEU A 6 3.12 29.48 24.59
N CYS A 7 3.71 28.90 23.55
CA CYS A 7 2.93 28.31 22.47
C CYS A 7 3.62 27.02 22.02
N PHE A 8 3.43 26.01 22.86
CA PHE A 8 3.61 24.60 22.56
C PHE A 8 2.53 24.27 21.50
N CYS A 9 2.77 24.64 20.24
CA CYS A 9 2.03 24.07 19.12
C CYS A 9 2.57 22.65 18.95
N ILE A 10 2.13 21.75 19.84
CA ILE A 10 2.15 20.31 19.58
C ILE A 10 1.34 20.16 18.31
N VAL A 11 2.04 20.03 17.20
CA VAL A 11 1.44 19.51 15.98
C VAL A 11 1.14 18.05 16.30
N LEU A 12 -0.02 17.81 16.93
CA LEU A 12 -0.68 16.51 17.04
C LEU A 12 -1.17 16.07 15.65
N THR A 13 -0.33 16.19 14.63
CA THR A 13 -0.45 15.30 13.49
C THR A 13 0.15 14.01 13.99
N GLY A 14 -0.67 13.13 14.56
CA GLY A 14 -0.28 11.74 14.71
C GLY A 14 0.32 11.33 13.38
N CYS A 15 1.63 11.06 13.37
CA CYS A 15 2.33 10.71 12.15
C CYS A 15 1.69 9.42 11.67
N ALA A 16 0.83 9.52 10.65
CA ALA A 16 0.28 8.34 10.01
C ALA A 16 1.47 7.54 9.44
N ASP A 17 1.71 6.37 10.02
CA ASP A 17 2.87 5.54 9.73
C ASP A 17 2.43 4.43 8.78
N ASP A 18 2.83 4.54 7.52
CA ASP A 18 2.57 3.52 6.51
C ASP A 18 3.60 2.38 6.68
N ARG A 19 3.13 1.20 7.09
CA ARG A 19 3.95 -0.01 7.25
C ARG A 19 3.65 -1.01 6.17
N VAL A 20 4.70 -1.53 5.54
CA VAL A 20 4.57 -2.59 4.54
C VAL A 20 4.48 -3.93 5.28
N GLU A 21 3.30 -4.52 5.30
CA GLU A 21 3.02 -5.79 5.98
C GLU A 21 3.20 -7.00 5.05
N ALA A 22 2.99 -6.82 3.75
CA ALA A 22 3.13 -7.88 2.76
C ALA A 22 3.76 -7.38 1.46
N ARG A 23 4.51 -8.27 0.78
CA ARG A 23 5.16 -7.98 -0.48
C ARG A 23 5.03 -9.16 -1.43
N TRP A 24 4.65 -8.87 -2.67
CA TRP A 24 4.61 -9.83 -3.76
C TRP A 24 5.41 -9.28 -4.92
N ARG A 25 6.29 -10.12 -5.48
CA ARG A 25 7.07 -9.79 -6.67
C ARG A 25 6.54 -10.55 -7.85
N PRO A 26 6.59 -9.97 -9.06
CA PRO A 26 6.27 -10.71 -10.26
C PRO A 26 7.28 -11.84 -10.50
N PRO A 27 6.86 -12.90 -11.20
CA PRO A 27 7.78 -13.92 -11.69
C PRO A 27 8.76 -13.31 -12.71
N PRO A 28 9.92 -13.96 -12.96
CA PRO A 28 10.89 -13.48 -13.94
C PRO A 28 10.27 -13.24 -15.32
N GLY A 29 10.57 -12.09 -15.93
CA GLY A 29 10.10 -11.71 -17.27
C GLY A 29 8.71 -11.07 -17.32
N VAL A 30 7.93 -11.13 -16.25
CA VAL A 30 6.64 -10.45 -16.14
C VAL A 30 6.83 -9.13 -15.38
N LEU A 31 6.41 -8.01 -15.98
CA LEU A 31 6.38 -6.68 -15.34
C LEU A 31 7.64 -6.36 -14.47
N PRO A 32 8.86 -6.50 -15.05
CA PRO A 32 10.10 -6.46 -14.27
C PRO A 32 10.30 -5.11 -13.56
N GLY A 33 10.77 -5.17 -12.31
CA GLY A 33 11.05 -3.99 -11.49
C GLY A 33 9.86 -3.49 -10.67
N LEU A 34 8.65 -4.02 -10.91
CA LEU A 34 7.47 -3.74 -10.10
C LEU A 34 7.39 -4.67 -8.88
N GLU A 35 6.74 -4.19 -7.82
CA GLU A 35 6.28 -4.99 -6.68
C GLU A 35 4.86 -4.56 -6.30
N LEU A 36 4.04 -5.52 -5.86
CA LEU A 36 2.77 -5.25 -5.19
C LEU A 36 3.02 -5.34 -3.69
N VAL A 37 2.54 -4.37 -2.92
CA VAL A 37 2.69 -4.38 -1.46
C VAL A 37 1.36 -4.13 -0.77
N GLY A 38 1.17 -4.82 0.36
CA GLY A 38 0.10 -4.57 1.32
C GLY A 38 0.61 -3.63 2.40
N ILE A 39 -0.12 -2.54 2.64
CA ILE A 39 0.29 -1.48 3.56
C ILE A 39 -0.78 -1.27 4.62
N ASP A 40 -0.37 -1.28 5.88
CA ASP A 40 -1.17 -0.83 7.00
C ASP A 40 -0.74 0.58 7.37
N ARG A 41 -1.66 1.53 7.30
CA ARG A 41 -1.46 2.88 7.83
C ARG A 41 -1.94 2.92 9.27
N TRP A 42 -0.99 3.10 10.17
CA TRP A 42 -1.26 3.26 11.59
C TRP A 42 -1.60 4.71 11.90
N GLY A 43 -2.58 4.92 12.78
CA GLY A 43 -2.96 6.23 13.29
C GLY A 43 -3.30 6.15 14.78
N GLY A 44 -3.52 7.32 15.39
CA GLY A 44 -3.73 7.45 16.83
C GLY A 44 -2.43 7.45 17.64
N ASP A 45 -2.55 7.69 18.95
CA ASP A 45 -1.41 7.81 19.86
C ASP A 45 -1.57 6.90 21.09
N GLY A 46 -0.45 6.36 21.57
CA GLY A 46 -0.39 5.54 22.78
C GLY A 46 -1.25 4.28 22.71
N ILE A 47 -2.09 4.07 23.73
CA ILE A 47 -2.99 2.91 23.83
C ILE A 47 -4.10 2.90 22.78
N ASN A 48 -4.33 4.01 22.09
CA ASN A 48 -5.35 4.15 21.05
C ASN A 48 -4.75 4.03 19.63
N ALA A 49 -3.48 3.62 19.51
CA ALA A 49 -2.85 3.38 18.22
C ALA A 49 -3.47 2.13 17.56
N GLY A 50 -3.82 2.25 16.28
CA GLY A 50 -4.40 1.16 15.51
C GLY A 50 -4.27 1.37 14.00
N VAL A 51 -4.61 0.33 13.24
CA VAL A 51 -4.68 0.40 11.78
C VAL A 51 -5.87 1.27 11.39
N ALA A 52 -5.58 2.44 10.84
CA ALA A 52 -6.57 3.43 10.42
C ALA A 52 -6.96 3.24 8.95
N GLU A 53 -6.02 2.82 8.09
CA GLU A 53 -6.27 2.52 6.68
C GLU A 53 -5.43 1.31 6.22
N GLN A 54 -5.92 0.58 5.22
CA GLN A 54 -5.15 -0.45 4.52
C GLN A 54 -5.15 -0.19 3.01
N PHE A 55 -4.01 -0.49 2.36
CA PHE A 55 -3.83 -0.24 0.93
C PHE A 55 -3.13 -1.39 0.21
N LEU A 56 -3.58 -1.68 -1.01
CA LEU A 56 -2.75 -2.36 -2.01
C LEU A 56 -2.06 -1.32 -2.87
N GLU A 57 -0.74 -1.42 -2.97
CA GLU A 57 0.09 -0.49 -3.73
C GLU A 57 0.96 -1.25 -4.73
N LEU A 58 0.75 -1.00 -6.02
CA LEU A 58 1.66 -1.43 -7.09
C LEU A 58 2.67 -0.30 -7.31
N ARG A 59 3.97 -0.60 -7.19
CA ARG A 59 5.01 0.42 -7.28
C ARG A 59 6.31 -0.08 -7.91
N CYS A 60 7.12 0.87 -8.35
CA CYS A 60 8.49 0.56 -8.75
C CYS A 60 9.40 0.32 -7.55
N THR A 61 10.13 -0.79 -7.57
CA THR A 61 11.02 -1.20 -6.47
C THR A 61 12.12 -0.15 -6.21
N GLN A 62 12.66 0.45 -7.27
CA GLN A 62 13.73 1.46 -7.18
C GLN A 62 13.22 2.89 -6.96
N HIS A 63 11.95 3.15 -7.30
CA HIS A 63 11.32 4.47 -7.17
C HIS A 63 9.91 4.31 -6.55
N PRO A 64 9.79 4.05 -5.23
CA PRO A 64 8.50 3.72 -4.60
C PRO A 64 7.44 4.83 -4.67
N SER A 65 7.84 6.08 -4.96
CA SER A 65 6.92 7.19 -5.21
C SER A 65 6.16 7.03 -6.53
N TRP A 66 6.62 6.17 -7.43
CA TRP A 66 5.98 5.86 -8.71
C TRP A 66 5.10 4.65 -8.48
N ARG A 67 3.83 4.93 -8.19
CA ARG A 67 2.90 3.96 -7.61
C ARG A 67 1.46 4.22 -7.98
N ILE A 68 0.68 3.14 -7.95
CA ILE A 68 -0.77 3.15 -7.89
C ILE A 68 -1.15 2.59 -6.52
N ARG A 69 -1.98 3.34 -5.80
CA ARG A 69 -2.48 2.95 -4.49
C ARG A 69 -3.99 2.80 -4.55
N LYS A 70 -4.51 1.66 -4.12
CA LYS A 70 -5.95 1.39 -3.97
C LYS A 70 -6.23 1.09 -2.49
N ALA A 71 -7.19 1.79 -1.91
CA ALA A 71 -7.69 1.46 -0.57
C ALA A 71 -8.30 0.05 -0.61
N TYR A 72 -7.86 -0.80 0.31
CA TYR A 72 -8.24 -2.21 0.31
C TYR A 72 -8.05 -2.78 1.71
N TRP A 73 -9.12 -3.36 2.28
CA TRP A 73 -9.15 -3.89 3.64
C TRP A 73 -9.27 -5.42 3.64
N PRO A 74 -8.16 -6.15 3.44
CA PRO A 74 -8.12 -7.58 3.62
C PRO A 74 -8.25 -8.02 5.08
N GLY A 75 -7.82 -7.18 6.01
CA GLY A 75 -7.48 -7.63 7.36
C GLY A 75 -5.97 -7.65 7.56
N PRO A 76 -5.51 -7.75 8.83
CA PRO A 76 -4.11 -7.53 9.21
C PRO A 76 -3.15 -8.57 8.64
N GLU A 77 -3.62 -9.76 8.30
CA GLU A 77 -2.74 -10.87 7.94
C GLU A 77 -2.45 -10.99 6.44
N TRP A 78 -3.10 -10.19 5.59
CA TRP A 78 -2.85 -10.12 4.15
C TRP A 78 -2.81 -11.48 3.40
N ARG A 79 -3.48 -12.54 3.91
CA ARG A 79 -3.45 -13.95 3.44
C ARG A 79 -3.92 -14.25 2.00
N GLY A 80 -4.14 -13.24 1.17
CA GLY A 80 -4.53 -13.43 -0.23
C GLY A 80 -3.42 -13.98 -1.11
N THR A 81 -3.83 -14.45 -2.29
CA THR A 81 -2.94 -14.90 -3.36
C THR A 81 -2.79 -13.79 -4.39
N VAL A 82 -1.59 -13.65 -4.95
CA VAL A 82 -1.31 -12.68 -6.01
C VAL A 82 -0.93 -13.40 -7.29
N THR A 83 -1.62 -13.07 -8.37
CA THR A 83 -1.34 -13.56 -9.72
C THR A 83 -0.84 -12.41 -10.57
N TRP A 84 0.24 -12.66 -11.31
CA TRP A 84 0.87 -11.71 -12.20
C TRP A 84 0.76 -12.22 -13.64
N ASP A 85 0.51 -11.30 -14.56
CA ASP A 85 0.58 -11.55 -16.00
C ASP A 85 1.14 -10.31 -16.72
N ALA A 86 1.23 -10.38 -18.05
CA ALA A 86 1.76 -9.27 -18.85
C ALA A 86 0.86 -8.02 -18.82
N GLU A 87 -0.41 -8.17 -18.49
CA GLU A 87 -1.42 -7.13 -18.45
C GLU A 87 -1.62 -6.54 -17.04
N GLY A 88 -1.06 -7.13 -16.00
CA GLY A 88 -1.16 -6.57 -14.66
C GLY A 88 -0.93 -7.55 -13.51
N VAL A 89 -1.54 -7.19 -12.38
CA VAL A 89 -1.51 -7.95 -11.14
C VAL A 89 -2.90 -8.02 -10.55
N THR A 90 -3.26 -9.21 -10.05
CA THR A 90 -4.53 -9.45 -9.37
C THR A 90 -4.26 -10.01 -7.97
N TYR A 91 -4.88 -9.39 -6.97
CA TYR A 91 -4.95 -9.88 -5.60
C TYR A 91 -6.30 -10.57 -5.37
N GLN A 92 -6.23 -11.84 -5.00
CA GLN A 92 -7.36 -12.68 -4.66
C GLN A 92 -7.38 -12.90 -3.13
N PRO A 93 -8.34 -12.33 -2.39
CA PRO A 93 -8.48 -12.66 -0.97
C PRO A 93 -8.95 -14.11 -0.77
N PRO A 94 -8.73 -14.71 0.41
CA PRO A 94 -9.34 -15.99 0.78
C PRO A 94 -10.87 -15.96 0.65
N GLU A 95 -11.47 -17.06 0.22
CA GLU A 95 -12.93 -17.15 0.01
C GLU A 95 -13.74 -17.00 1.31
N ASP A 96 -13.14 -17.36 2.44
CA ASP A 96 -13.75 -17.26 3.77
C ASP A 96 -13.72 -15.84 4.34
N TRP A 97 -13.03 -14.90 3.70
CA TRP A 97 -12.98 -13.51 4.15
C TRP A 97 -14.16 -12.68 3.70
N LYS A 98 -14.83 -12.10 4.69
CA LYS A 98 -16.05 -11.32 4.48
C LYS A 98 -16.00 -10.03 5.28
N VAL A 99 -16.39 -8.94 4.62
CA VAL A 99 -16.61 -7.64 5.25
C VAL A 99 -18.10 -7.33 5.18
N GLY A 100 -18.73 -7.10 6.33
CA GLY A 100 -20.18 -6.90 6.41
C GLY A 100 -20.99 -8.09 5.87
N GLY A 101 -20.47 -9.32 6.04
CA GLY A 101 -21.10 -10.54 5.54
C GLY A 101 -20.96 -10.80 4.03
N LYS A 102 -20.31 -9.90 3.29
CA LYS A 102 -20.06 -10.06 1.85
C LYS A 102 -18.61 -10.50 1.59
N PRO A 103 -18.37 -11.39 0.62
CA PRO A 103 -17.01 -11.73 0.21
C PRO A 103 -16.20 -10.47 -0.10
N LEU A 104 -14.95 -10.48 0.30
CA LEU A 104 -14.05 -9.39 -0.06
C LEU A 104 -13.81 -9.39 -1.58
N ALA A 105 -13.76 -8.19 -2.16
CA ALA A 105 -13.62 -8.05 -3.61
C ALA A 105 -12.22 -8.44 -4.10
N VAL A 106 -12.16 -9.14 -5.23
CA VAL A 106 -10.91 -9.31 -5.98
C VAL A 106 -10.45 -7.94 -6.47
N LEU A 107 -9.15 -7.66 -6.38
CA LEU A 107 -8.59 -6.40 -6.81
C LEU A 107 -7.54 -6.62 -7.90
N SER A 108 -7.80 -6.06 -9.08
CA SER A 108 -6.86 -6.04 -10.20
C SER A 108 -6.31 -4.64 -10.43
N ILE A 109 -5.02 -4.57 -10.76
CA ILE A 109 -4.35 -3.36 -11.25
C ILE A 109 -3.73 -3.75 -12.59
N THR A 110 -4.24 -3.16 -13.66
CA THR A 110 -3.86 -3.48 -15.03
C THR A 110 -2.85 -2.48 -15.58
N VAL A 111 -2.19 -2.81 -16.67
CA VAL A 111 -1.34 -1.90 -17.45
C VAL A 111 -2.10 -0.67 -17.93
N ALA A 112 -3.42 -0.75 -18.08
CA ALA A 112 -4.27 0.40 -18.39
C ALA A 112 -4.44 1.35 -17.19
N ASP A 113 -4.47 0.81 -15.96
CA ASP A 113 -4.40 1.61 -14.73
C ASP A 113 -3.02 2.25 -14.58
N VAL A 114 -1.99 1.53 -15.01
CA VAL A 114 -0.58 1.94 -15.08
C VAL A 114 -0.33 2.77 -16.34
N ARG A 115 -1.02 3.90 -16.47
CA ARG A 115 -0.79 4.89 -17.57
C ARG A 115 0.65 5.41 -17.64
N TRP A 116 1.43 5.14 -16.60
CA TRP A 116 2.83 5.47 -16.44
C TRP A 116 3.57 4.15 -16.27
N HIS A 117 4.40 3.75 -17.24
CA HIS A 117 5.40 2.67 -17.13
C HIS A 117 4.93 1.24 -17.46
N SER A 118 4.99 0.91 -18.75
CA SER A 118 5.36 -0.44 -19.19
C SER A 118 6.76 -0.88 -18.73
N SER A 119 7.53 0.03 -18.11
CA SER A 119 8.85 -0.21 -17.52
C SER A 119 9.13 0.76 -16.40
N CYS A 120 9.47 0.26 -15.20
CA CYS A 120 10.03 1.12 -14.16
C CYS A 120 11.22 1.87 -14.74
N PRO A 121 11.30 3.21 -14.54
CA PRO A 121 12.42 3.98 -15.03
C PRO A 121 13.71 3.34 -14.51
N SER A 122 14.65 3.07 -15.40
CA SER A 122 16.00 2.72 -14.96
C SER A 122 16.63 3.95 -14.31
N PRO A 123 17.45 3.80 -13.26
CA PRO A 123 18.13 4.91 -12.63
C PRO A 123 19.08 5.55 -13.64
N GLY A 124 18.66 6.68 -14.21
CA GLY A 124 19.47 7.51 -15.09
C GLY A 124 18.99 7.53 -16.55
N LYS A 125 18.20 8.55 -16.87
CA LYS A 125 18.69 9.60 -17.79
C LYS A 125 17.87 10.89 -17.58
N PRO A 126 18.51 12.04 -17.28
CA PRO A 126 17.87 13.34 -17.41
C PRO A 126 17.48 13.62 -18.88
#